data_AF-A0A0K1S767-F1
#
_entry.id   AF-A0A0K1S767-F1
#
_cell.length_a   1.000
_cell.length_b   1.000
_cell.length_c   1.000
_cell.angle_alpha   90.00
_cell.angle_beta   90.00
_cell.angle_gamma   90.00
#
_symmetry.space_group_name_H-M   'P 1'
#
loop_
_entity.id
_entity.type
_entity.pdbx_description
1 polymer ?
#
loop_
_entity_poly.entity_id
_entity_poly.type
_entity_poly.pdbx_seq_one_letter_code
_entity_poly.pdbx_strand_id
1 'polypeptide(L)'
;MERLQKQLVSQLHQKGIRILEINLYDLCLELLRERQIFEQILDIESSISKGELKELLQNVLDSESHLIPALGEKIAENPFDVLFLWGVGQIFPYIRSHNVLNNLQTTNNNQPTVMFFPGAYTYSLESGASLNLFGLLRDDKYYRAFNIYEYQV
;
A
#
# COMPACT_ATOMS: atom_id res chain seq x y z
N MET A 1 3.77 8.24 13.34
CA MET A 1 4.29 8.19 11.95
C MET A 1 3.76 9.34 11.11
N GLU A 2 2.46 9.59 11.09
CA GLU A 2 1.85 10.63 10.23
C GLU A 2 2.48 12.04 10.36
N ARG A 3 2.81 12.49 11.58
CA ARG A 3 3.50 13.78 11.80
C ARG A 3 4.87 13.86 11.10
N LEU A 4 5.67 12.80 11.21
CA LEU A 4 7.02 12.75 10.61
C LEU A 4 6.93 12.71 9.09
N GLN A 5 5.96 11.98 8.56
CA GLN A 5 5.68 11.94 7.12
C GLN A 5 5.31 13.33 6.59
N LYS A 6 4.36 14.02 7.24
CA LYS A 6 3.99 15.40 6.87
C LYS A 6 5.18 16.37 6.92
N GLN A 7 6.06 16.22 7.92
CA GLN A 7 7.29 16.99 8.00
C GLN A 7 8.25 16.69 6.84
N LEU A 8 8.45 15.41 6.50
CA LEU A 8 9.28 14.99 5.37
C LEU A 8 8.76 15.55 4.05
N VAL A 9 7.45 15.43 3.80
CA VAL A 9 6.79 15.96 2.60
C VAL A 9 6.94 17.48 2.53
N SER A 10 6.74 18.19 3.63
CA SER A 10 6.97 19.64 3.67
C SER A 10 8.41 20.02 3.33
N GLN A 11 9.40 19.26 3.80
CA GLN A 11 10.81 19.52 3.49
C GLN A 11 11.15 19.23 2.03
N LEU A 12 10.58 18.16 1.45
CA LEU A 12 10.78 17.81 0.03
C LEU A 12 10.14 18.85 -0.89
N HIS A 13 8.94 19.33 -0.55
CA HIS A 13 8.30 20.43 -1.27
C HIS A 13 9.12 21.73 -1.24
N GLN A 14 9.75 22.07 -0.10
CA GLN A 14 10.66 23.22 -0.02
C GLN A 14 11.89 23.08 -0.91
N LYS A 15 12.28 21.85 -1.26
CA LYS A 15 13.36 21.54 -2.21
C LYS A 15 12.88 21.45 -3.66
N GLY A 16 11.60 21.75 -3.93
CA GLY A 16 11.01 21.69 -5.27
C GLY A 16 10.64 20.27 -5.73
N ILE A 17 10.63 19.28 -4.83
CA ILE A 17 10.25 17.90 -5.12
C ILE A 17 8.78 17.70 -4.80
N ARG A 18 7.98 17.32 -5.80
CA ARG A 18 6.54 17.05 -5.67
C ARG A 18 6.31 15.62 -5.23
N ILE A 19 5.55 15.45 -4.16
CA ILE A 19 5.23 14.12 -3.61
C ILE A 19 3.76 13.82 -3.86
N LEU A 20 3.48 12.69 -4.53
CA LEU A 20 2.14 12.11 -4.52
C LEU A 20 2.01 11.20 -3.33
N GLU A 21 1.00 11.45 -2.53
CA GLU A 21 0.81 10.89 -1.20
C GLU A 21 -0.44 10.00 -1.22
N ILE A 22 -0.29 8.67 -1.14
CA ILE A 22 -1.42 7.74 -1.14
C ILE A 22 -1.40 6.83 0.10
N ASN A 23 -2.46 6.94 0.90
CA ASN A 23 -2.78 6.01 1.96
C ASN A 23 -3.64 4.87 1.42
N LEU A 24 -3.14 3.63 1.47
CA LEU A 24 -3.87 2.47 0.96
C LEU A 24 -5.14 2.17 1.76
N TYR A 25 -5.18 2.49 3.05
CA TYR A 25 -6.38 2.30 3.85
C TYR A 25 -7.48 3.29 3.46
N ASP A 26 -7.12 4.57 3.31
CA ASP A 26 -8.07 5.59 2.90
C ASP A 26 -8.60 5.28 1.48
N LEU A 27 -7.73 4.82 0.58
CA LEU A 27 -8.13 4.35 -0.75
C LEU A 27 -9.13 3.17 -0.68
N CYS A 28 -8.93 2.21 0.23
CA CYS A 28 -9.91 1.15 0.44
C CYS A 28 -11.26 1.70 0.89
N LEU A 29 -11.27 2.67 1.81
CA LEU A 29 -12.50 3.31 2.27
C LEU A 29 -13.20 4.09 1.15
N GLU A 30 -12.44 4.79 0.31
CA GLU A 30 -12.96 5.45 -0.90
C GLU A 30 -13.67 4.44 -1.81
N LEU A 31 -13.00 3.34 -2.16
CA LEU A 31 -13.55 2.27 -3.00
C LEU A 31 -14.84 1.64 -2.41
N LEU A 32 -14.87 1.42 -1.09
CA LEU A 32 -16.06 0.87 -0.42
C LEU A 32 -17.24 1.85 -0.46
N ARG A 33 -16.97 3.15 -0.31
CA ARG A 33 -18.00 4.21 -0.34
C ARG A 33 -18.53 4.45 -1.74
N GLU A 34 -17.67 4.50 -2.75
CA GLU A 34 -18.06 4.66 -4.15
C GLU A 34 -19.02 3.56 -4.61
N ARG A 35 -18.84 2.34 -4.08
CA ARG A 35 -19.70 1.19 -4.36
C ARG A 35 -20.92 1.07 -3.46
N GLN A 36 -21.08 2.00 -2.51
CA GLN A 36 -22.17 1.99 -1.52
C GLN A 36 -22.18 0.71 -0.65
N ILE A 37 -21.01 0.10 -0.45
CA ILE A 37 -20.82 -1.13 0.34
C ILE A 37 -20.37 -0.78 1.77
N PHE A 38 -19.73 0.38 1.96
CA PHE A 38 -19.18 0.77 3.26
C PHE A 38 -20.21 0.71 4.40
N GLU A 39 -21.38 1.34 4.23
CA GLU A 39 -22.44 1.33 5.25
C GLU A 39 -22.97 -0.09 5.50
N GLN A 40 -23.11 -0.90 4.44
CA GLN A 40 -23.56 -2.29 4.59
C GLN A 40 -22.58 -3.12 5.41
N ILE A 41 -21.28 -2.91 5.24
CA ILE A 41 -20.25 -3.56 6.06
C ILE A 41 -20.41 -3.16 7.52
N LEU A 42 -20.59 -1.87 7.82
CA LEU A 42 -20.77 -1.40 9.20
C LEU A 42 -22.00 -2.01 9.86
N ASP A 43 -23.11 -2.15 9.12
CA ASP A 43 -24.34 -2.75 9.62
C ASP A 43 -24.15 -4.23 10.00
N ILE A 44 -23.42 -4.99 9.18
CA ILE A 44 -23.26 -6.43 9.37
C ILE A 44 -22.02 -6.81 10.20
N GLU A 45 -21.05 -5.91 10.39
CA GLU A 45 -19.74 -6.20 11.02
C GLU A 45 -19.90 -6.89 12.38
N SER A 46 -20.82 -6.42 13.21
CA SER A 46 -21.07 -6.99 14.55
C SER A 46 -21.75 -8.36 14.53
N SER A 47 -22.38 -8.72 13.41
CA SER A 47 -23.17 -9.94 13.24
C SER A 47 -22.41 -11.10 12.58
N ILE A 48 -21.29 -10.81 11.93
CA ILE A 48 -20.47 -11.80 11.21
C ILE A 48 -19.15 -12.07 11.96
N SER A 49 -18.56 -13.23 11.70
CA SER A 49 -17.24 -13.56 12.25
C SER A 49 -16.13 -12.74 11.57
N LYS A 50 -14.98 -12.65 12.25
CA LYS A 50 -13.78 -12.01 11.67
C LYS A 50 -13.30 -12.69 10.38
N GLY A 51 -13.55 -13.99 10.24
CA GLY A 51 -13.23 -14.74 9.02
C GLY A 51 -14.10 -14.30 7.84
N GLU A 52 -15.41 -14.24 8.07
CA GLU A 52 -16.38 -13.78 7.07
C GLU A 52 -16.14 -12.31 6.68
N LEU A 53 -15.87 -11.43 7.65
CA LEU A 53 -15.53 -10.04 7.36
C LEU A 53 -14.26 -9.92 6.49
N LYS A 54 -13.24 -10.74 6.78
CA LYS A 54 -12.02 -10.77 5.99
C LYS A 54 -12.31 -11.23 4.55
N GLU A 55 -13.06 -12.31 4.37
CA GLU A 55 -13.41 -12.82 3.03
C GLU A 55 -14.24 -11.80 2.23
N LEU A 56 -15.20 -11.15 2.89
CA LEU A 56 -15.98 -10.06 2.31
C LEU A 56 -15.08 -8.93 1.82
N LEU A 57 -14.18 -8.43 2.68
CA LEU A 57 -13.25 -7.37 2.33
C LEU A 57 -12.29 -7.80 1.21
N GLN A 58 -11.81 -9.05 1.23
CA GLN A 58 -10.95 -9.61 0.19
C GLN A 58 -11.62 -9.62 -1.19
N ASN A 59 -12.90 -10.00 -1.24
CA ASN A 59 -13.65 -10.03 -2.48
C ASN A 59 -13.95 -8.62 -3.01
N VAL A 60 -14.34 -7.70 -2.13
CA VAL A 60 -14.73 -6.34 -2.53
C VAL A 60 -13.51 -5.47 -2.88
N LEU A 61 -12.38 -5.69 -2.21
CA LEU A 61 -11.14 -4.93 -2.36
C LEU A 61 -10.05 -5.72 -3.08
N ASP A 62 -10.45 -6.62 -3.99
CA ASP A 62 -9.49 -7.37 -4.80
C ASP A 62 -8.43 -6.44 -5.40
N SER A 63 -7.16 -6.82 -5.22
CA SER A 63 -6.04 -5.94 -5.53
C SER A 63 -5.95 -5.66 -7.03
N GLU A 64 -6.07 -6.69 -7.85
CA GLU A 64 -5.90 -6.58 -9.31
C GLU A 64 -7.10 -5.87 -9.95
N SER A 65 -8.31 -6.19 -9.50
CA SER A 65 -9.53 -5.69 -10.13
C SER A 65 -9.92 -4.28 -9.68
N HIS A 66 -9.47 -3.84 -8.49
CA HIS A 66 -10.02 -2.65 -7.85
C HIS A 66 -8.97 -1.71 -7.28
N LEU A 67 -8.08 -2.20 -6.41
CA LEU A 67 -7.11 -1.33 -5.75
C LEU A 67 -6.09 -0.76 -6.75
N ILE A 68 -5.58 -1.59 -7.65
CA ILE A 68 -4.55 -1.20 -8.62
C ILE A 68 -5.08 -0.23 -9.68
N PRO A 69 -6.26 -0.45 -10.29
CA PRO A 69 -6.88 0.55 -11.15
C PRO A 69 -7.06 1.91 -10.46
N ALA A 70 -7.58 1.94 -9.23
CA ALA A 70 -7.78 3.17 -8.48
C ALA A 70 -6.45 3.88 -8.12
N LEU A 71 -5.39 3.11 -7.81
CA LEU A 71 -4.03 3.66 -7.69
C LEU A 71 -3.56 4.27 -9.02
N GLY A 72 -3.80 3.59 -10.14
CA GLY A 72 -3.43 4.05 -11.47
C GLY A 72 -4.12 5.34 -11.87
N GLU A 73 -5.41 5.49 -11.59
CA GLU A 73 -6.16 6.72 -11.80
C GLU A 73 -5.54 7.88 -11.02
N LYS A 74 -5.32 7.71 -9.70
CA LYS A 74 -4.67 8.75 -8.88
C LYS A 74 -3.26 9.12 -9.38
N ILE A 75 -2.49 8.13 -9.83
CA ILE A 75 -1.14 8.34 -10.40
C ILE A 75 -1.22 9.10 -11.73
N ALA A 76 -2.20 8.82 -12.58
CA ALA A 76 -2.36 9.47 -13.88
C ALA A 76 -2.88 10.91 -13.77
N GLU A 77 -3.75 11.18 -12.79
CA GLU A 77 -4.38 12.49 -12.60
C GLU A 77 -3.45 13.52 -11.95
N ASN A 78 -2.42 13.06 -11.22
CA ASN A 78 -1.57 13.93 -10.42
C ASN A 78 -0.13 13.92 -10.95
N PRO A 79 0.45 15.07 -11.32
CA PRO A 79 1.86 15.13 -11.66
C PRO A 79 2.73 15.14 -10.39
N PHE A 80 3.69 14.21 -10.30
CA PHE A 80 4.60 14.09 -9.15
C PHE A 80 6.01 13.65 -9.55
N ASP A 81 6.96 13.83 -8.63
CA ASP A 81 8.35 13.41 -8.79
C ASP A 81 8.64 12.12 -8.00
N VAL A 82 7.98 11.92 -6.85
CA VAL A 82 8.08 10.69 -6.03
C VAL A 82 6.70 10.26 -5.51
N LEU A 83 6.40 8.97 -5.58
CA LEU A 83 5.20 8.37 -5.00
C LEU A 83 5.48 7.87 -3.58
N PHE A 84 4.71 8.33 -2.59
CA PHE A 84 4.72 7.84 -1.22
C PHE A 84 3.49 6.98 -0.94
N LEU A 85 3.72 5.75 -0.49
CA LEU A 85 2.68 4.79 -0.12
C LEU A 85 2.76 4.40 1.34
N TRP A 86 1.66 4.46 2.06
CA TRP A 86 1.57 3.98 3.45
C TRP A 86 0.20 3.36 3.73
N GLY A 87 -0.06 2.99 4.99
CA GLY A 87 -1.33 2.34 5.39
C GLY A 87 -1.35 0.83 5.20
N VAL A 88 -0.22 0.24 4.81
CA VAL A 88 -0.08 -1.22 4.57
C VAL A 88 -0.49 -2.06 5.78
N GLY A 89 -0.16 -1.63 7.00
CA GLY A 89 -0.54 -2.36 8.21
C GLY A 89 -2.05 -2.34 8.49
N GLN A 90 -2.77 -1.32 8.01
CA GLN A 90 -4.20 -1.16 8.26
C GLN A 90 -5.06 -1.99 7.30
N ILE A 91 -4.52 -2.31 6.12
CA ILE A 91 -5.21 -3.14 5.11
C ILE A 91 -4.92 -4.64 5.26
N PHE A 92 -4.02 -5.02 6.16
CA PHE A 92 -3.76 -6.41 6.48
C PHE A 92 -4.85 -6.95 7.43
N PRO A 93 -5.33 -8.21 7.28
CA PRO A 93 -4.89 -9.27 6.38
C PRO A 93 -5.67 -9.39 5.06
N TYR A 94 -6.60 -8.47 4.78
CA TYR A 94 -7.48 -8.60 3.62
C TYR A 94 -6.81 -8.14 2.31
N ILE A 95 -5.77 -7.31 2.37
CA ILE A 95 -4.88 -7.04 1.23
C ILE A 95 -3.46 -7.40 1.61
N ARG A 96 -2.79 -8.15 0.73
CA ARG A 96 -1.37 -8.46 0.89
C ARG A 96 -0.52 -7.41 0.20
N SER A 97 0.42 -6.83 0.94
CA SER A 97 1.34 -5.78 0.50
C SER A 97 2.11 -6.13 -0.77
N HIS A 98 2.41 -7.42 -0.95
CA HIS A 98 3.11 -7.94 -2.11
C HIS A 98 2.33 -7.80 -3.42
N ASN A 99 1.02 -7.96 -3.38
CA ASN A 99 0.17 -7.78 -4.55
C ASN A 99 0.17 -6.32 -4.98
N VAL A 100 0.23 -5.39 -4.01
CA VAL A 100 0.28 -3.96 -4.29
C VAL A 100 1.60 -3.59 -5.00
N LEU A 101 2.75 -3.99 -4.46
CA LEU A 101 4.06 -3.68 -5.06
C LEU A 101 4.28 -4.31 -6.45
N ASN A 102 3.87 -5.56 -6.64
CA ASN A 102 4.05 -6.25 -7.92
C ASN A 102 3.23 -5.59 -9.04
N ASN A 103 2.00 -5.21 -8.75
CA ASN A 103 1.11 -4.59 -9.72
C ASN A 103 1.41 -3.10 -9.90
N LEU A 104 1.93 -2.40 -8.90
CA LEU A 104 2.38 -1.01 -9.09
C LEU A 104 3.50 -0.87 -10.13
N GLN A 105 4.34 -1.90 -10.32
CA GLN A 105 5.34 -1.87 -11.39
C GLN A 105 4.70 -1.82 -12.78
N THR A 106 3.51 -2.39 -12.98
CA THR A 106 2.84 -2.35 -14.28
C THR A 106 2.12 -1.02 -14.50
N THR A 107 1.70 -0.35 -13.42
CA THR A 107 0.95 0.91 -13.45
C THR A 107 1.85 2.16 -13.40
N ASN A 108 3.02 2.08 -12.78
CA ASN A 108 3.93 3.20 -12.55
C ASN A 108 5.34 2.90 -13.08
N ASN A 109 5.53 3.05 -14.39
CA ASN A 109 6.79 2.66 -15.04
C ASN A 109 7.94 3.67 -14.87
N ASN A 110 7.67 4.93 -14.50
CA ASN A 110 8.67 6.00 -14.66
C ASN A 110 9.01 6.79 -13.38
N GLN A 111 8.22 6.72 -12.31
CA GLN A 111 8.47 7.52 -11.11
C GLN A 111 8.93 6.67 -9.91
N PRO A 112 9.96 7.11 -9.16
CA PRO A 112 10.41 6.42 -7.97
C PRO A 112 9.29 6.32 -6.92
N THR A 113 9.17 5.15 -6.29
CA THR A 113 8.15 4.86 -5.29
C THR A 113 8.80 4.49 -3.96
N VAL A 114 8.36 5.14 -2.88
CA VAL A 114 8.75 4.87 -1.50
C VAL A 114 7.54 4.34 -0.75
N MET A 115 7.64 3.11 -0.25
CA MET A 115 6.60 2.51 0.58
C MET A 115 7.02 2.50 2.06
N PHE A 116 6.22 3.13 2.91
CA PHE A 116 6.34 3.07 4.36
C PHE A 116 5.73 1.76 4.86
N PHE A 117 6.60 0.77 5.07
CA PHE A 117 6.21 -0.57 5.47
C PHE A 117 6.37 -0.78 6.99
N PRO A 118 5.31 -1.14 7.74
CA PRO A 118 5.39 -1.34 9.18
C PRO A 118 5.92 -2.74 9.51
N GLY A 119 7.21 -2.95 9.25
CA GLY A 119 7.88 -4.23 9.41
C GLY A 119 9.33 -4.18 8.99
N ALA A 120 9.89 -5.34 8.68
CA ALA A 120 11.28 -5.46 8.25
C ALA A 120 11.35 -5.93 6.79
N TYR A 121 12.26 -5.32 6.02
CA TYR A 121 12.72 -5.88 4.77
C TYR A 121 13.89 -6.80 5.07
N THR A 122 13.82 -8.06 4.63
CA THR A 122 14.90 -9.03 4.80
C THR A 122 15.30 -9.59 3.45
N TYR A 123 16.60 -9.56 3.14
CA TYR A 123 17.15 -10.18 1.94
C TYR A 123 17.92 -11.45 2.29
N SER A 124 17.67 -12.54 1.58
CA SER A 124 18.50 -13.75 1.64
C SER A 124 18.86 -14.24 0.24
N LEU A 125 20.00 -14.91 0.10
CA LEU A 125 20.45 -15.48 -1.18
C LEU A 125 19.57 -16.64 -1.65
N GLU A 126 18.90 -17.35 -0.73
CA GLU A 126 18.08 -18.53 -1.05
C GLU A 126 16.61 -18.19 -1.31
N SER A 127 16.05 -17.22 -0.58
CA SER A 127 14.63 -16.84 -0.64
C SER A 127 14.37 -15.49 -1.31
N GLY A 128 15.43 -14.75 -1.65
CA GLY A 128 15.33 -13.39 -2.16
C GLY A 128 14.93 -12.37 -1.10
N ALA A 129 14.48 -11.20 -1.59
CA ALA A 129 13.90 -10.15 -0.76
C ALA A 129 12.53 -10.53 -0.24
N SER A 130 12.25 -10.36 1.04
CA SER A 130 10.97 -10.59 1.70
C SER A 130 10.57 -9.41 2.59
N LEU A 131 9.26 -9.18 2.72
CA LEU A 131 8.67 -8.16 3.58
C LEU A 131 8.00 -8.84 4.77
N ASN A 132 8.55 -8.64 5.96
CA ASN A 132 8.05 -9.21 7.21
C ASN A 132 7.16 -8.21 7.93
N LEU A 133 5.84 -8.31 7.72
CA LEU A 133 4.89 -7.40 8.34
C LEU A 133 4.90 -7.60 9.86
N PHE A 134 5.04 -6.51 10.61
CA PHE A 134 5.15 -6.49 12.07
C PHE A 134 6.28 -7.35 12.65
N GLY A 135 7.23 -7.84 11.82
CA GLY A 135 8.29 -8.75 12.25
C GLY A 135 7.83 -10.17 12.62
N LEU A 136 6.54 -10.49 12.40
CA LEU A 136 5.92 -11.76 12.81
C LEU A 136 5.46 -12.60 11.62
N LEU A 137 5.18 -11.95 10.49
CA LEU A 137 4.53 -12.57 9.34
C LEU A 137 5.50 -12.54 8.16
N ARG A 138 6.06 -13.70 7.81
CA ARG A 138 6.91 -13.84 6.62
C ARG A 138 6.04 -13.90 5.38
N ASP A 139 6.37 -13.06 4.39
CA ASP A 139 5.76 -13.11 3.06
C ASP A 139 6.77 -13.74 2.09
N ASP A 140 6.44 -14.90 1.53
CA ASP A 140 7.40 -15.82 0.87
C ASP A 140 7.73 -15.45 -0.59
N LYS A 141 7.85 -14.17 -0.93
CA LYS A 141 8.06 -13.79 -2.34
C LYS A 141 9.14 -12.75 -2.55
N TYR A 142 9.89 -12.98 -3.64
CA TYR A 142 10.96 -12.17 -4.20
C TYR A 142 10.44 -10.82 -4.69
N TYR A 143 10.95 -9.72 -4.12
CA TYR A 143 10.64 -8.34 -4.56
C TYR A 143 11.81 -7.66 -5.25
N ARG A 144 11.52 -6.85 -6.28
CA ARG A 144 12.44 -5.85 -6.86
C ARG A 144 12.46 -4.53 -6.08
N ALA A 145 12.05 -4.56 -4.81
CA ALA A 145 12.23 -3.44 -3.90
C ALA A 145 13.55 -3.62 -3.16
N PHE A 146 14.17 -2.51 -2.75
CA PHE A 146 15.35 -2.49 -1.92
C PHE A 146 15.12 -1.61 -0.70
N ASN A 147 15.82 -1.93 0.39
CA ASN A 147 15.82 -1.05 1.55
C ASN A 147 16.51 0.26 1.17
N ILE A 148 15.82 1.40 1.37
CA ILE A 148 16.37 2.72 1.02
C ILE A 148 17.67 3.03 1.78
N TYR A 149 17.87 2.43 2.96
CA TYR A 149 19.11 2.57 3.74
C TYR A 149 20.30 1.78 3.15
N GLU A 150 20.05 0.82 2.26
CA GLU A 150 21.07 0.00 1.61
C GLU A 150 21.36 0.49 0.18
N TYR A 151 20.67 1.54 -0.28
CA TYR A 151 20.88 2.11 -1.61
C TYR A 151 22.23 2.84 -1.68
N GLN A 152 23.11 2.37 -2.56
CA GLN A 152 24.41 2.99 -2.85
C GLN A 152 24.39 3.54 -4.29
N VAL A 153 24.89 4.76 -4.47
CA VAL A 153 25.03 5.47 -5.75
C VAL A 153 26.48 5.46 -6.21
#